data_AF-A0A3B9YS11-F1
#
_entry.id   AF-A0A3B9YS11-F1
#
_cell.length_a   1.000
_cell.length_b   1.000
_cell.length_c   1.000
_cell.angle_alpha   90.00
_cell.angle_beta   90.00
_cell.angle_gamma   90.00
#
_symmetry.space_group_name_H-M   'P 1'
#
loop_
_entity.id
_entity.type
_entity.pdbx_description
1 polymer ?
#
loop_
_entity_poly.entity_id
_entity_poly.type
_entity_poly.pdbx_seq_one_letter_code
_entity_poly.pdbx_strand_id
1 'polypeptide(L)'
;LTCKFCHTGTQKLVRNLTATEIVQQVLVARDALQEWPNAQRNSPDRLLTNIVFMGMGEPLYNFEHVRDAINVIADGEGLAVSKRRITLSTAGVVPMIQKAGEEIGAMLAISLHAVRDELRDVLVPLNKK
;
A
#
# COMPACT_ATOMS: atom_id res chain seq x y z
N LEU A 1 2.31 -13.33 8.91
CA LEU A 1 2.93 -12.00 8.76
C LEU A 1 3.58 -11.49 10.06
N THR A 2 4.02 -12.35 10.96
CA THR A 2 4.66 -11.96 12.23
C THR A 2 6.14 -11.66 12.02
N CYS A 3 6.44 -10.71 11.13
CA CYS A 3 7.81 -10.31 10.80
C CYS A 3 8.51 -9.83 12.08
N LYS A 4 9.65 -10.45 12.43
CA LYS A 4 10.29 -10.27 13.74
C LYS A 4 10.89 -8.88 13.95
N PHE A 5 11.18 -8.18 12.87
CA PHE A 5 11.70 -6.81 12.88
C PHE A 5 10.58 -5.75 12.82
N CYS A 6 9.31 -6.15 12.63
CA CYS A 6 8.19 -5.23 12.49
C CYS A 6 7.47 -5.07 13.83
N HIS A 7 7.37 -3.83 14.34
CA HIS A 7 6.62 -3.56 15.57
C HIS A 7 5.13 -3.91 15.43
N THR A 8 4.51 -3.64 14.29
CA THR A 8 3.13 -4.09 14.01
C THR A 8 2.99 -5.61 14.06
N GLY A 9 4.05 -6.35 13.73
CA GLY A 9 4.10 -7.81 13.84
C GLY A 9 4.00 -8.34 15.27
N THR A 10 4.21 -7.51 16.30
CA THR A 10 4.02 -7.87 17.72
C THR A 10 2.61 -7.59 18.22
N GLN A 11 1.80 -6.87 17.44
CA GLN A 11 0.43 -6.51 17.80
C GLN A 11 -0.57 -7.54 17.22
N LYS A 12 -1.74 -7.68 17.85
CA LYS A 12 -2.80 -8.54 17.31
C LYS A 12 -3.49 -7.83 16.14
N LEU A 13 -3.82 -8.58 15.09
CA LEU A 13 -4.69 -8.09 14.03
C LEU A 13 -6.08 -7.81 14.61
N VAL A 14 -6.54 -6.57 14.49
CA VAL A 14 -7.87 -6.17 14.95
C VAL A 14 -8.89 -6.36 13.83
N ARG A 15 -8.69 -5.69 12.69
CA ARG A 15 -9.53 -5.81 11.49
C ARG A 15 -8.80 -5.25 10.27
N ASN A 16 -9.37 -5.51 9.10
CA ASN A 16 -9.02 -4.81 7.87
C ASN A 16 -9.64 -3.41 7.84
N LEU A 17 -8.93 -2.48 7.18
CA LEU A 17 -9.49 -1.18 6.84
C LEU A 17 -10.39 -1.29 5.60
N THR A 18 -11.46 -0.52 5.58
CA THR A 18 -12.30 -0.33 4.40
C THR A 18 -11.56 0.54 3.37
N ALA A 19 -12.01 0.51 2.10
CA ALA A 19 -11.45 1.38 1.06
C ALA A 19 -11.54 2.86 1.45
N THR A 20 -12.66 3.28 2.04
CA THR A 20 -12.87 4.65 2.53
C THR A 20 -11.82 5.06 3.56
N GLU A 21 -11.53 4.22 4.55
CA GLU A 21 -10.52 4.50 5.59
C GLU A 21 -9.10 4.59 5.02
N ILE A 22 -8.80 3.84 3.95
CA ILE A 22 -7.53 3.93 3.25
C ILE A 22 -7.44 5.26 2.48
N VAL A 23 -8.48 5.62 1.72
CA VAL A 23 -8.51 6.88 0.95
C VAL A 23 -8.51 8.10 1.87
N GLN A 24 -9.19 8.04 3.01
CA GLN A 24 -9.22 9.12 3.99
C GLN A 24 -7.83 9.50 4.51
N GLN A 25 -6.90 8.54 4.65
CA GLN A 25 -5.52 8.87 5.02
C GLN A 25 -4.85 9.80 4.02
N VAL A 26 -5.14 9.62 2.72
CA VAL A 26 -4.65 10.50 1.65
C VAL A 26 -5.32 11.87 1.75
N LEU A 27 -6.63 11.92 1.97
CA LEU A 27 -7.37 13.19 2.08
C LEU A 27 -6.88 14.03 3.26
N VAL A 28 -6.74 13.42 4.44
CA VAL A 28 -6.24 14.09 5.66
C VAL A 28 -4.80 14.59 5.45
N ALA A 29 -3.95 13.82 4.78
CA ALA A 29 -2.59 14.26 4.46
C ALA A 29 -2.58 15.48 3.53
N ARG A 30 -3.40 15.48 2.48
CA ARG A 30 -3.51 16.63 1.55
C ARG A 30 -4.06 17.88 2.23
N ASP A 31 -5.02 17.70 3.14
CA ASP A 31 -5.58 18.80 3.94
C ASP A 31 -4.52 19.41 4.87
N ALA A 32 -3.77 18.57 5.58
CA ALA A 32 -2.67 19.01 6.44
C ALA A 32 -1.55 19.73 5.66
N LEU A 33 -1.36 19.37 4.39
CA LEU A 33 -0.42 20.01 3.47
C LEU A 33 -0.97 21.28 2.80
N GLN A 34 -2.21 21.67 3.09
CA GLN A 34 -2.89 22.84 2.51
C GLN A 34 -2.91 22.83 0.97
N GLU A 35 -3.07 21.65 0.38
CA GLU A 35 -3.09 21.48 -1.09
C GLU A 35 -4.39 21.95 -1.75
N TRP A 36 -5.45 22.15 -0.98
CA TRP A 36 -6.76 22.53 -1.49
C TRP A 36 -6.86 24.05 -1.68
N PRO A 37 -7.47 24.53 -2.78
CA PRO A 37 -8.04 23.79 -3.90
C PRO A 37 -7.07 23.58 -5.08
N ASN A 38 -5.85 24.11 -5.01
CA ASN A 38 -4.97 24.33 -6.16
C ASN A 38 -4.15 23.10 -6.62
N ALA A 39 -4.27 21.97 -5.93
CA ALA A 39 -3.56 20.75 -6.29
C ALA A 39 -4.23 19.97 -7.45
N GLN A 40 -4.35 20.65 -8.59
CA GLN A 40 -4.65 20.05 -9.87
C GLN A 40 -3.53 19.10 -10.31
N ARG A 41 -3.85 18.21 -11.24
CA ARG A 41 -2.88 17.28 -11.84
C ARG A 41 -1.71 18.07 -12.46
N ASN A 42 -0.49 17.76 -12.04
CA ASN A 42 0.76 18.45 -12.44
C ASN A 42 0.88 19.92 -12.00
N SER A 43 0.08 20.37 -11.03
CA SER A 43 0.28 21.67 -10.39
C SER A 43 1.62 21.69 -9.64
N PRO A 44 2.39 22.79 -9.68
CA PRO A 44 3.55 22.98 -8.81
C PRO A 44 3.17 22.96 -7.32
N ASP A 45 1.90 23.21 -6.99
CA ASP A 45 1.38 23.23 -5.62
C ASP A 45 1.06 21.80 -5.10
N ARG A 46 1.28 20.75 -5.91
CA ARG A 46 1.10 19.36 -5.48
C ARG A 46 2.33 18.86 -4.74
N LEU A 47 2.18 18.70 -3.43
CA LEU A 47 3.18 18.24 -2.48
C LEU A 47 3.14 16.71 -2.29
N LEU A 48 1.94 16.11 -2.32
CA LEU A 48 1.76 14.66 -2.29
C LEU A 48 1.95 14.07 -3.69
N THR A 49 3.20 13.68 -3.96
CA THR A 49 3.61 13.15 -5.26
C THR A 49 3.58 11.63 -5.32
N ASN A 50 3.80 10.92 -4.21
CA ASN A 50 4.00 9.48 -4.18
C ASN A 50 3.29 8.86 -2.98
N ILE A 51 2.70 7.67 -3.18
CA ILE A 51 2.01 6.92 -2.14
C ILE A 51 2.62 5.52 -2.08
N VAL A 52 2.95 5.07 -0.88
CA VAL A 52 3.50 3.73 -0.64
C VAL A 52 2.64 2.98 0.37
N PHE A 53 2.18 1.79 0.01
CA PHE A 53 1.44 0.88 0.89
C PHE A 53 2.45 0.09 1.74
N MET A 54 3.13 0.81 2.63
CA MET A 54 4.14 0.30 3.59
C MET A 54 3.80 0.70 5.04
N GLY A 55 2.53 1.02 5.30
CA GLY A 55 2.03 1.28 6.64
C GLY A 55 1.84 0.00 7.46
N MET A 56 0.81 -0.02 8.31
CA MET A 56 0.49 -1.18 9.14
C MET A 56 -0.32 -2.22 8.36
N GLY A 57 0.13 -3.49 8.43
CA GLY A 57 -0.57 -4.64 7.83
C GLY A 57 0.02 -5.11 6.51
N GLU A 58 -0.58 -6.15 5.93
CA GLU A 58 -0.23 -6.69 4.61
C GLU A 58 -1.33 -6.34 3.60
N PRO A 59 -1.05 -5.48 2.62
CA PRO A 59 -2.05 -5.05 1.65
C PRO A 59 -2.73 -6.19 0.91
N LEU A 60 -2.01 -7.26 0.56
CA LEU A 60 -2.60 -8.38 -0.20
C LEU A 60 -3.55 -9.26 0.60
N TYR A 61 -3.55 -9.19 1.94
CA TYR A 61 -4.59 -9.81 2.77
C TYR A 61 -5.87 -8.97 2.88
N ASN A 62 -5.81 -7.71 2.41
CA ASN A 62 -6.95 -6.81 2.34
C ASN A 62 -7.22 -6.37 0.88
N PHE A 63 -7.11 -7.33 -0.04
CA PHE A 63 -7.00 -7.05 -1.48
C PHE A 63 -8.14 -6.20 -2.04
N GLU A 64 -9.39 -6.58 -1.80
CA GLU A 64 -10.55 -5.89 -2.40
C GLU A 64 -10.59 -4.40 -1.97
N HIS A 65 -10.44 -4.12 -0.67
CA HIS A 65 -10.41 -2.75 -0.16
C HIS A 65 -9.19 -1.95 -0.63
N VAL A 66 -8.02 -2.59 -0.75
CA VAL A 66 -6.81 -1.96 -1.27
C VAL A 66 -6.94 -1.65 -2.76
N ARG A 67 -7.46 -2.58 -3.57
CA ARG A 67 -7.74 -2.37 -4.99
C ARG A 67 -8.67 -1.19 -5.18
N ASP A 68 -9.80 -1.19 -4.48
CA ASP A 68 -10.82 -0.15 -4.62
C ASP A 68 -10.27 1.21 -4.18
N ALA A 69 -9.52 1.27 -3.08
CA ALA A 69 -8.86 2.49 -2.63
C ALA A 69 -7.84 3.02 -3.66
N ILE A 70 -6.98 2.16 -4.21
CA ILE A 70 -6.00 2.56 -5.23
C ILE A 70 -6.70 3.07 -6.49
N ASN A 71 -7.80 2.42 -6.91
CA ASN A 71 -8.57 2.88 -8.07
C ASN A 71 -9.19 4.26 -7.83
N VAL A 72 -9.76 4.52 -6.65
CA VAL A 72 -10.28 5.85 -6.29
C VAL A 72 -9.17 6.90 -6.23
N ILE A 73 -8.02 6.56 -5.65
CA ILE A 73 -6.85 7.46 -5.57
C ILE A 73 -6.30 7.79 -6.97
N ALA A 74 -6.38 6.83 -7.89
CA ALA A 74 -5.89 6.97 -9.25
C ALA A 74 -6.90 7.54 -10.24
N ASP A 75 -8.16 7.67 -9.85
CA ASP A 75 -9.23 8.16 -10.70
C ASP A 75 -8.93 9.57 -11.20
N GLY A 76 -9.11 9.77 -12.51
CA GLY A 76 -8.78 11.03 -13.19
C GLY A 76 -9.71 12.20 -12.83
N GLU A 77 -10.95 11.89 -12.45
CA GLU A 77 -11.94 12.86 -11.96
C GLU A 77 -11.84 13.05 -10.44
N GLY A 78 -11.03 12.23 -9.76
CA GLY A 78 -10.79 12.26 -8.32
C GLY A 78 -9.43 12.84 -7.93
N LEU A 79 -8.67 12.09 -7.15
CA LEU A 79 -7.36 12.52 -6.63
C LEU A 79 -6.25 12.52 -7.69
N ALA A 80 -6.50 11.87 -8.83
CA ALA A 80 -5.65 11.85 -10.02
C ALA A 80 -4.16 11.59 -9.70
N VAL A 81 -3.87 10.65 -8.80
CA VAL A 81 -2.51 10.16 -8.56
C VAL A 81 -2.19 9.09 -9.60
N SER A 82 -1.14 9.26 -10.39
CA SER A 82 -0.74 8.22 -11.33
C SER A 82 -0.44 6.90 -10.61
N LYS A 83 -0.96 5.77 -11.12
CA LYS A 83 -0.61 4.42 -10.63
C LYS A 83 0.90 4.14 -10.64
N ARG A 84 1.67 4.82 -11.49
CA ARG A 84 3.16 4.76 -11.51
C ARG A 84 3.82 5.41 -10.29
N ARG A 85 3.09 6.23 -9.53
CA ARG A 85 3.53 6.87 -8.29
C ARG A 85 2.91 6.24 -7.05
N ILE A 86 2.15 5.16 -7.23
CA ILE A 86 1.60 4.34 -6.15
C ILE A 86 2.40 3.05 -6.11
N THR A 87 2.95 2.69 -4.96
CA THR A 87 3.69 1.44 -4.77
C THR A 87 3.00 0.55 -3.75
N LEU A 88 2.60 -0.64 -4.19
CA LEU A 88 2.07 -1.71 -3.36
C LEU A 88 3.23 -2.57 -2.84
N SER A 89 3.43 -2.64 -1.52
CA SER A 89 4.43 -3.52 -0.92
C SER A 89 3.79 -4.81 -0.41
N THR A 90 4.47 -5.94 -0.56
CA THR A 90 4.01 -7.22 0.00
C THR A 90 5.16 -8.05 0.59
N ALA A 91 4.87 -8.77 1.68
CA ALA A 91 5.74 -9.80 2.25
C ALA A 91 5.79 -11.10 1.42
N GLY A 92 5.03 -11.17 0.32
CA GLY A 92 5.05 -12.29 -0.61
C GLY A 92 3.81 -13.19 -0.51
N VAL A 93 2.62 -12.61 -0.57
CA VAL A 93 1.38 -13.39 -0.75
C VAL A 93 1.27 -13.78 -2.23
N VAL A 94 2.09 -14.73 -2.67
CA VAL A 94 2.38 -15.01 -4.09
C VAL A 94 1.14 -15.14 -4.97
N PRO A 95 0.08 -15.91 -4.61
CA PRO A 95 -1.11 -16.04 -5.45
C PRO A 95 -1.82 -14.72 -5.73
N MET A 96 -1.71 -13.75 -4.82
CA MET A 96 -2.35 -12.44 -4.93
C MET A 96 -1.52 -11.44 -5.73
N ILE A 97 -0.23 -11.70 -5.99
CA ILE A 97 0.64 -10.79 -6.75
C ILE A 97 0.15 -10.68 -8.20
N GLN A 98 -0.18 -11.81 -8.83
CA GLN A 98 -0.70 -11.82 -10.19
C GLN A 98 -2.02 -11.05 -10.27
N LYS A 99 -2.96 -11.36 -9.38
CA LYS A 99 -4.25 -10.65 -9.26
C LYS A 99 -4.07 -9.14 -9.07
N ALA A 100 -3.07 -8.71 -8.28
CA ALA A 100 -2.75 -7.30 -8.10
C ALA A 100 -2.20 -6.64 -9.37
N GLY A 101 -1.38 -7.34 -10.15
CA GLY A 101 -0.92 -6.87 -11.45
C GLY A 101 -2.07 -6.65 -12.43
N GLU A 102 -3.03 -7.57 -12.47
CA GLU A 102 -4.18 -7.56 -13.38
C GLU A 102 -5.24 -6.51 -13.00
N GLU A 103 -5.60 -6.40 -11.71
CA GLU A 103 -6.73 -5.56 -11.28
C GLU A 103 -6.32 -4.18 -10.72
N ILE A 104 -5.10 -4.05 -10.18
CA ILE A 104 -4.62 -2.80 -9.57
C ILE A 104 -3.70 -2.06 -10.54
N GLY A 105 -2.65 -2.72 -11.03
CA GLY A 105 -1.69 -2.12 -11.97
C GLY A 105 -0.84 -0.98 -11.37
N ALA A 106 -0.61 -0.99 -10.06
CA ALA A 106 0.33 -0.09 -9.37
C ALA A 106 1.78 -0.62 -9.46
N MET A 107 2.76 0.18 -9.03
CA MET A 107 4.13 -0.31 -8.85
C MET A 107 4.16 -1.38 -7.74
N LEU A 108 5.05 -2.37 -7.87
CA LEU A 108 5.20 -3.46 -6.89
C LEU A 108 6.54 -3.35 -6.17
N ALA A 109 6.52 -3.48 -4.85
CA ALA A 109 7.70 -3.68 -4.02
C ALA A 109 7.58 -5.01 -3.26
N ILE A 110 8.70 -5.73 -3.13
CA ILE A 110 8.75 -7.02 -2.45
C ILE A 110 9.58 -6.88 -1.18
N SER A 111 8.97 -7.17 -0.03
CA SER A 111 9.61 -7.23 1.28
C SER A 111 10.36 -8.55 1.44
N LEU A 112 11.52 -8.65 0.78
CA LEU A 112 12.33 -9.87 0.74
C LEU A 112 13.06 -10.13 2.07
N HIS A 113 13.88 -9.17 2.52
CA HIS A 113 14.60 -9.15 3.81
C HIS A 113 15.61 -10.28 4.11
N ALA A 114 15.88 -11.19 3.18
CA ALA A 114 16.96 -12.18 3.27
C ALA A 114 17.33 -12.73 1.89
N VAL A 115 18.58 -13.16 1.71
CA VAL A 115 19.08 -13.76 0.46
C VAL A 115 18.98 -15.29 0.42
N ARG A 116 18.57 -15.91 1.52
CA ARG A 116 18.47 -17.37 1.70
C ARG A 116 17.27 -17.71 2.57
N ASP A 117 16.65 -18.86 2.31
CA ASP A 117 15.38 -19.24 2.92
C ASP A 117 15.48 -19.44 4.42
N GLU A 118 16.56 -20.04 4.94
CA GLU A 118 16.63 -20.36 6.37
C GLU A 118 16.70 -19.08 7.23
N LEU A 119 17.22 -17.99 6.68
CA LEU A 119 17.17 -16.68 7.33
C LEU A 119 15.80 -16.01 7.14
N ARG A 120 15.23 -16.11 5.94
CA ARG A 120 13.92 -15.51 5.64
C ARG A 120 12.82 -16.14 6.49
N ASP A 121 12.89 -17.44 6.72
CA ASP A 121 12.03 -18.23 7.59
C ASP A 121 11.96 -17.71 9.03
N VAL A 122 13.06 -17.13 9.52
CA VAL A 122 13.15 -16.53 10.86
C VAL A 122 12.60 -15.11 10.85
N LEU A 123 13.01 -14.30 9.87
CA LEU A 123 12.68 -12.87 9.82
C LEU A 123 11.25 -12.60 9.35
N VAL A 124 10.78 -13.34 8.35
CA VAL A 124 9.49 -13.22 7.67
C VAL A 124 8.84 -14.61 7.61
N PRO A 125 8.11 -15.04 8.66
CA PRO A 125 7.56 -16.40 8.76
C PRO A 125 6.59 -16.80 7.64
N LEU A 126 6.15 -15.85 6.81
CA LEU A 126 5.36 -16.15 5.60
C LEU A 126 6.15 -16.98 4.58
N ASN A 127 7.49 -16.97 4.61
CA ASN A 127 8.34 -17.72 3.67
C ASN A 127 8.09 -19.24 3.67
N LYS A 128 7.59 -19.78 4.78
CA LYS A 128 7.32 -21.22 4.96
C LYS A 128 5.99 -21.68 4.36
N LYS A 129 5.21 -20.76 3.77
CA LYS A 129 3.90 -21.03 3.19
C LYS A 129 3.98 -20.90 1.68
#